data_AF-A0A7C9AA20-F1
#
_entry.id   AF-A0A7C9AA20-F1
#
_cell.length_a   1.000
_cell.length_b   1.000
_cell.length_c   1.000
_cell.angle_alpha   90.00
_cell.angle_beta   90.00
_cell.angle_gamma   90.00
#
_symmetry.space_group_name_H-M   'P 1'
#
loop_
_entity.id
_entity.type
_entity.pdbx_description
1 polymer ?
#
loop_
_entity_poly.entity_id
_entity_poly.type
_entity_poly.pdbx_seq_one_letter_code
_entity_poly.pdbx_strand_id
1 'polypeptide(L)'
;RFVKYFRLVTPETEYGRMNIGSRPSKRKPSGGIESLRAIPWIFAWTQTRFHLPVWLGFGAAFKYVIEKDPRNLNLLKEMYNMWPFFRVTIDLVEMVFAKGNSEISALYD
;
A
#
# COMPACT_ATOMS: atom_id res chain seq x y z
N ARG A 1 12.99 -3.50 -12.39
CA ARG A 1 13.65 -2.93 -11.19
C ARG A 1 12.81 -3.13 -9.92
N PHE A 2 11.50 -2.84 -9.95
CA PHE A 2 10.62 -2.98 -8.78
C PHE A 2 10.68 -4.35 -8.06
N VAL A 3 10.56 -5.47 -8.77
CA VAL A 3 10.57 -6.81 -8.12
C VAL A 3 11.85 -7.05 -7.31
N LYS A 4 13.00 -6.55 -7.78
CA LYS A 4 14.27 -6.61 -7.04
C LYS A 4 14.20 -5.75 -5.79
N TYR A 5 13.77 -4.50 -5.92
CA TYR A 5 13.59 -3.58 -4.79
C TYR A 5 12.67 -4.18 -3.73
N PHE A 6 11.45 -4.59 -4.11
CA PHE A 6 10.48 -5.23 -3.24
C PHE A 6 11.05 -6.41 -2.43
N ARG A 7 11.86 -7.28 -3.06
CA ARG A 7 12.47 -8.43 -2.39
C ARG A 7 13.65 -8.08 -1.49
N LEU A 8 14.26 -6.90 -1.66
CA LEU A 8 15.37 -6.43 -0.84
C LEU A 8 14.87 -5.68 0.39
N VAL A 9 13.86 -4.83 0.20
CA VAL A 9 13.40 -3.90 1.25
C VAL A 9 12.25 -4.47 2.08
N THR A 10 11.72 -5.63 1.71
CA THR A 10 10.65 -6.32 2.46
C THR A 10 11.02 -7.77 2.72
N PRO A 11 10.49 -8.41 3.78
CA PRO A 11 10.77 -9.80 4.09
C PRO A 11 9.93 -10.80 3.25
N GLU A 12 9.54 -10.44 2.02
CA GLU A 12 8.68 -11.31 1.20
C GLU A 12 9.30 -12.70 0.95
N THR A 13 10.61 -12.72 0.68
CA THR A 13 11.33 -13.95 0.34
C THR A 13 11.44 -14.85 1.58
N GLU A 14 11.77 -14.25 2.72
CA GLU A 14 11.94 -14.89 4.02
C GLU A 14 10.60 -15.43 4.51
N TYR A 15 9.53 -14.64 4.42
CA TYR A 15 8.17 -15.06 4.75
C TYR A 15 7.74 -16.33 4.00
N GLY A 16 8.08 -16.43 2.71
CA GLY A 16 7.78 -17.62 1.91
C GLY A 16 8.63 -18.85 2.24
N ARG A 17 9.76 -18.69 2.95
CA ARG A 17 10.68 -19.76 3.35
C ARG A 17 10.46 -20.24 4.79
N MET A 18 9.88 -19.39 5.64
CA MET A 18 9.63 -19.70 7.05
C MET A 18 8.29 -20.43 7.24
N ASN A 19 8.18 -21.20 8.33
CA ASN A 19 6.96 -21.90 8.73
C ASN A 19 5.92 -20.96 9.38
N ILE A 20 5.62 -19.83 8.72
CA ILE A 20 4.66 -18.81 9.19
C ILE A 20 3.35 -18.91 8.39
N GLY A 21 3.45 -19.11 7.08
CA GLY A 21 2.29 -19.24 6.21
C GLY A 21 1.88 -20.69 5.99
N SER A 22 0.57 -20.98 6.06
CA SER A 22 0.04 -22.32 5.72
C SER A 22 -0.05 -22.58 4.21
N ARG A 23 0.11 -21.54 3.39
CA ARG A 23 -0.10 -21.58 1.94
C ARG A 23 1.13 -21.02 1.21
N PRO A 24 1.44 -21.52 0.00
CA PRO A 24 2.50 -20.95 -0.82
C PRO A 24 2.30 -19.45 -1.08
N SER A 25 3.36 -18.63 -1.00
CA SER A 25 3.25 -17.18 -1.22
C SER A 25 2.96 -16.81 -2.68
N LYS A 26 3.38 -17.65 -3.63
CA LYS A 26 3.21 -17.44 -5.08
C LYS A 26 2.41 -18.56 -5.74
N ARG A 27 1.69 -18.24 -6.82
CA ARG A 27 1.01 -19.19 -7.70
C ARG A 27 1.97 -19.86 -8.68
N LYS A 28 2.97 -19.13 -9.18
CA LYS A 28 4.04 -19.62 -10.07
C LYS A 28 5.40 -19.17 -9.54
N PRO A 29 6.39 -20.07 -9.32
CA PRO A 29 7.68 -19.71 -8.71
C PRO A 29 8.49 -18.68 -9.49
N SER A 30 8.42 -18.72 -10.83
CA SER A 30 9.19 -17.84 -11.73
C SER A 30 8.49 -16.50 -12.07
N GLY A 31 7.32 -16.23 -11.50
CA GLY A 31 6.54 -15.04 -11.83
C GLY A 31 6.99 -13.77 -11.11
N GLY A 32 6.59 -12.62 -11.66
CA GLY A 32 6.68 -11.30 -11.03
C GLY A 32 5.63 -11.10 -9.92
N ILE A 33 5.34 -9.84 -9.56
CA ILE A 33 4.33 -9.49 -8.54
C ILE A 33 2.98 -10.14 -8.84
N GLU A 34 2.60 -10.27 -10.11
CA GLU A 34 1.31 -10.84 -10.52
C GLU A 34 1.14 -12.32 -10.14
N SER A 35 2.23 -13.00 -9.84
CA SER A 35 2.19 -14.37 -9.30
C SER A 35 2.05 -14.42 -7.78
N LEU A 36 2.28 -13.29 -7.08
CA LEU A 36 2.19 -13.17 -5.64
C LEU A 36 0.73 -13.11 -5.18
N ARG A 37 0.42 -13.78 -4.07
CA ARG A 37 -0.92 -13.71 -3.48
C ARG A 37 -1.10 -12.40 -2.69
N ALA A 38 -2.35 -11.97 -2.53
CA ALA A 38 -2.69 -10.73 -1.83
C ALA A 38 -2.19 -10.70 -0.37
N ILE A 39 -2.27 -11.82 0.36
CA ILE A 39 -1.81 -11.88 1.76
C ILE A 39 -0.30 -11.60 1.85
N PRO A 40 0.60 -12.36 1.18
CA PRO A 40 2.03 -12.04 1.15
C PRO A 40 2.34 -10.62 0.70
N TRP A 41 1.58 -10.09 -0.27
CA TRP A 41 1.74 -8.72 -0.76
C TRP A 41 1.51 -7.68 0.34
N ILE A 42 0.34 -7.70 0.98
CA ILE A 42 0.02 -6.78 2.07
C ILE A 42 0.93 -7.01 3.29
N PHE A 43 1.21 -8.27 3.61
CA PHE A 43 2.03 -8.65 4.77
C PHE A 43 3.44 -8.05 4.67
N ALA A 44 4.12 -8.24 3.53
CA ALA A 44 5.50 -7.82 3.34
C ALA A 44 5.68 -6.30 3.56
N TRP A 45 4.79 -5.48 2.99
CA TRP A 45 4.83 -4.02 3.17
C TRP A 45 4.34 -3.53 4.54
N THR A 46 3.57 -4.36 5.25
CA THR A 46 3.15 -4.05 6.62
C THR A 46 4.33 -4.21 7.59
N GLN A 47 5.20 -5.21 7.37
CA GLN A 47 6.38 -5.42 8.22
C GLN A 47 7.35 -4.23 8.21
N THR A 48 7.50 -3.58 7.05
CA THR A 48 8.44 -2.46 6.87
C THR A 48 7.88 -1.11 7.26
N ARG A 49 6.62 -1.08 7.76
CA ARG A 49 5.89 0.14 8.14
C ARG A 49 5.69 1.13 6.98
N PHE A 50 5.85 0.66 5.73
CA PHE A 50 5.69 1.49 4.54
C PHE A 50 4.28 1.45 3.96
N HIS A 51 3.60 0.30 4.05
CA HIS A 51 2.20 0.13 3.63
C HIS A 51 1.87 0.56 2.18
N LEU A 52 2.85 0.53 1.27
CA LEU A 52 2.71 0.91 -0.15
C LEU A 52 1.40 0.46 -0.82
N PRO A 53 0.91 -0.79 -0.66
CA PRO A 53 -0.28 -1.27 -1.35
C PRO A 53 -1.57 -0.52 -1.03
N VAL A 54 -1.61 0.20 0.10
CA VAL A 54 -2.83 0.85 0.58
C VAL A 54 -2.99 2.24 -0.01
N TRP A 55 -1.91 3.00 -0.10
CA TRP A 55 -1.97 4.42 -0.46
C TRP A 55 -1.41 4.75 -1.83
N LEU A 56 -0.67 3.84 -2.48
CA LEU A 56 -0.06 4.09 -3.78
C LEU A 56 -1.13 4.50 -4.80
N GLY A 57 -0.98 5.70 -5.36
CA GLY A 57 -1.90 6.27 -6.36
C GLY A 57 -2.83 7.37 -5.81
N PHE A 58 -3.16 7.38 -4.51
CA PHE A 58 -4.06 8.39 -3.93
C PHE A 58 -3.52 9.81 -4.09
N GLY A 59 -2.24 10.03 -3.74
CA GLY A 59 -1.63 11.36 -3.85
C GLY A 59 -1.63 11.90 -5.29
N ALA A 60 -1.34 11.04 -6.28
CA ALA A 60 -1.37 11.43 -7.68
C ALA A 60 -2.81 11.74 -8.15
N ALA A 61 -3.79 10.93 -7.76
CA ALA A 61 -5.19 11.15 -8.10
C ALA A 61 -5.73 12.45 -7.49
N PHE A 62 -5.46 12.73 -6.21
CA PHE A 62 -5.88 13.98 -5.57
C PHE A 62 -5.21 15.20 -6.20
N LYS A 63 -3.90 15.12 -6.43
CA LYS A 63 -3.16 16.20 -7.09
C LYS A 63 -3.76 16.50 -8.47
N TYR A 64 -3.98 15.48 -9.30
CA TYR A 64 -4.58 15.63 -10.62
C TYR A 64 -5.97 16.29 -10.57
N VAL A 65 -6.84 15.86 -9.65
CA VAL A 65 -8.19 16.43 -9.52
C VAL A 65 -8.15 17.88 -9.04
N ILE A 66 -7.28 18.23 -8.09
CA ILE A 66 -7.14 19.60 -7.57
C ILE A 66 -6.53 20.53 -8.62
N GLU A 67 -5.51 20.07 -9.36
CA GLU A 67 -4.87 20.87 -10.42
C GLU A 67 -5.80 21.12 -11.61
N LYS A 68 -6.76 20.22 -11.86
CA LYS A 68 -7.76 20.41 -12.91
C LYS A 68 -8.73 21.57 -12.62
N ASP A 69 -9.08 21.77 -11.35
CA ASP A 69 -9.87 22.92 -10.89
C ASP A 69 -9.68 23.09 -9.36
N PRO A 70 -9.17 24.25 -8.87
CA PRO A 70 -9.00 24.49 -7.43
C PRO A 70 -10.27 24.31 -6.59
N ARG A 71 -11.46 24.49 -7.19
CA ARG A 71 -12.76 24.25 -6.52
C ARG A 71 -12.98 22.79 -6.16
N ASN A 72 -12.30 21.86 -6.85
CA ASN A 72 -12.42 20.43 -6.56
C ASN A 72 -11.91 20.07 -5.15
N LEU A 73 -11.05 20.90 -4.53
CA LEU A 73 -10.69 20.68 -3.13
C LEU A 73 -11.92 20.78 -2.21
N ASN A 74 -12.82 21.73 -2.46
CA ASN A 74 -14.05 21.85 -1.69
C ASN A 74 -14.99 20.69 -1.97
N LEU A 75 -15.11 20.27 -3.24
CA LEU A 75 -15.86 19.06 -3.61
C LEU A 75 -15.34 17.81 -2.87
N LEU A 76 -14.02 17.59 -2.82
CA LEU A 76 -13.44 16.45 -2.09
C LEU A 76 -13.74 16.50 -0.59
N LYS A 77 -13.71 17.70 0.03
CA LYS A 77 -14.10 17.91 1.42
C LYS A 77 -15.59 17.64 1.64
N GLU A 78 -16.45 18.09 0.74
CA GLU A 78 -17.89 17.82 0.77
C GLU A 78 -18.16 16.32 0.64
N MET A 79 -17.48 15.63 -0.28
CA MET A 79 -17.56 14.17 -0.43
C MET A 79 -17.15 13.47 0.86
N TYR A 80 -16.06 13.89 1.51
CA TYR A 80 -15.66 13.32 2.80
C TYR A 80 -16.73 13.50 3.89
N ASN A 81 -17.34 14.69 3.95
CA ASN A 81 -18.34 14.99 4.96
C ASN A 81 -19.70 14.31 4.69
N MET A 82 -20.12 14.24 3.43
CA MET A 82 -21.50 13.91 3.06
C MET A 82 -21.64 12.54 2.40
N TRP A 83 -20.55 11.91 1.94
CA TRP A 83 -20.60 10.63 1.22
C TRP A 83 -19.91 9.52 2.03
N PRO A 84 -20.69 8.62 2.69
CA PRO A 84 -20.13 7.59 3.56
C PRO A 84 -19.09 6.68 2.89
N PHE A 85 -19.29 6.31 1.62
CA PHE A 85 -18.32 5.50 0.87
C PHE A 85 -16.96 6.18 0.76
N PHE A 86 -16.95 7.48 0.41
CA PHE A 86 -15.72 8.23 0.29
C PHE A 86 -15.06 8.39 1.66
N ARG A 87 -15.85 8.75 2.69
CA ARG A 87 -15.37 8.87 4.07
C ARG A 87 -14.66 7.61 4.55
N VAL A 88 -15.30 6.44 4.53
CA VAL A 88 -14.68 5.20 5.03
C VAL A 88 -13.45 4.78 4.21
N THR A 89 -13.40 5.16 2.94
CA THR A 89 -12.22 4.92 2.09
C THR A 89 -11.04 5.78 2.54
N ILE A 90 -11.26 7.06 2.84
CA ILE A 90 -10.23 7.97 3.34
C ILE A 90 -9.82 7.58 4.77
N ASP A 91 -10.76 7.26 5.65
CA ASP A 91 -10.49 6.85 7.03
C ASP A 91 -9.61 5.60 7.08
N LEU A 92 -9.78 4.66 6.13
CA LEU A 92 -8.90 3.49 6.02
C LEU A 92 -7.47 3.90 5.67
N VAL A 93 -7.29 4.81 4.73
CA VAL A 93 -5.96 5.30 4.33
C VAL A 93 -5.31 6.08 5.48
N GLU A 94 -6.07 6.94 6.17
CA GLU A 94 -5.62 7.69 7.34
C GLU A 94 -5.16 6.76 8.47
N MET A 95 -5.96 5.74 8.81
CA MET A 95 -5.61 4.75 9.82
C MET A 95 -4.34 3.97 9.46
N VAL A 96 -4.13 3.68 8.17
CA VAL A 96 -2.91 3.00 7.73
C VAL A 96 -1.70 3.93 7.79
N PHE A 97 -1.84 5.22 7.48
CA PHE A 97 -0.76 6.18 7.72
C PHE A 97 -0.40 6.30 9.20
N ALA A 98 -1.40 6.27 10.11
CA ALA A 98 -1.14 6.25 11.55
C ALA A 98 -0.36 5.00 12.02
N LYS A 99 -0.41 3.89 11.25
CA LYS A 99 0.38 2.68 11.49
C LYS A 99 1.74 2.70 10.79
N GLY A 100 1.96 3.60 9.85
CA GLY A 100 3.21 3.74 9.11
C GLY A 100 4.31 4.45 9.91
N ASN A 101 5.55 4.28 9.46
CA ASN A 101 6.70 5.04 9.97
C ASN A 101 7.77 5.12 8.88
N SER A 102 8.01 6.33 8.36
CA SER A 102 8.96 6.57 7.27
C SER A 102 10.42 6.37 7.68
N GLU A 103 10.76 6.63 8.94
CA GLU A 103 12.13 6.42 9.45
C GLU A 103 12.44 4.92 9.51
N ILE A 104 11.50 4.11 10.02
CA ILE A 104 11.64 2.65 10.01
C ILE A 104 11.73 2.15 8.57
N SER A 105 10.86 2.60 7.67
CA SER A 105 10.93 2.19 6.26
C SER A 105 12.28 2.53 5.62
N ALA A 106 12.86 3.68 5.93
CA ALA A 106 14.16 4.09 5.40
C ALA A 106 15.32 3.24 5.95
N LEU A 107 15.18 2.66 7.15
CA LEU A 107 16.17 1.72 7.69
C LEU A 107 16.17 0.36 6.98
N TYR A 108 15.12 0.02 6.24
CA TYR A 108 15.04 -1.19 5.41
C TYR A 108 15.55 -1.01 3.97
N ASP A 109 15.70 0.24 3.51
CA ASP A 109 16.18 0.59 2.16
C ASP A 109 17.71 0.46 2.04
#